data_AF-A0A8K0MSK2-F1
#
_entry.id   AF-A0A8K0MSK2-F1
#
_cell.length_a   1.000
_cell.length_b   1.000
_cell.length_c   1.000
_cell.angle_alpha   90.00
_cell.angle_beta   90.00
_cell.angle_gamma   90.00
#
_symmetry.space_group_name_H-M   'P 1'
#
loop_
_entity.id
_entity.type
_entity.pdbx_description
1 polymer ?
#
loop_
_entity_poly.entity_id
_entity_poly.type
_entity_poly.pdbx_seq_one_letter_code
_entity_poly.pdbx_strand_id
1 'polypeptide(L)'
;MITIIRDRGSGVKVEGRLSYNLNELDKESMKAGLRQALRILIAAGAVEVGTHRMGGPQSMEENWVNYSSAHQMGSCRMGNSEEEGAVDENGESWEAQGLFVCDASVLPSAVGVNPMITIQSTAYCLSKKIAEILKRQ
;
A
#
# COMPACT_ATOMS: atom_id res chain seq x y z
N MET A 1 10.86 15.58 -3.73
CA MET A 1 10.63 14.81 -2.47
C MET A 1 9.34 14.03 -2.62
N ILE A 2 9.28 12.79 -2.15
CA ILE A 2 8.06 11.96 -2.15
C ILE A 2 7.48 11.95 -0.73
N THR A 3 6.17 12.12 -0.61
CA THR A 3 5.44 12.02 0.67
C THR A 3 4.59 10.76 0.64
N ILE A 4 4.90 9.80 1.52
CA ILE A 4 4.18 8.53 1.64
C ILE A 4 3.21 8.64 2.82
N ILE A 5 2.01 8.09 2.65
CA ILE A 5 1.03 7.95 3.72
C ILE A 5 0.66 6.48 3.91
N ARG A 6 0.17 6.14 5.09
CA ARG A 6 -0.59 4.91 5.31
C ARG A 6 -2.05 5.19 4.99
N ASP A 7 -2.51 4.74 3.84
CA ASP A 7 -3.91 4.86 3.46
C ASP A 7 -4.81 3.93 4.28
N ARG A 8 -6.05 4.37 4.46
CA ARG A 8 -7.15 3.59 5.05
C ARG A 8 -8.26 3.31 4.04
N GLY A 9 -8.20 3.92 2.86
CA GLY A 9 -9.09 3.61 1.75
C GLY A 9 -8.98 2.16 1.29
N SER A 10 -9.85 1.83 0.34
CA SER A 10 -9.82 0.53 -0.33
C SER A 10 -10.22 0.69 -1.79
N GLY A 11 -9.97 -0.35 -2.56
CA GLY A 11 -10.28 -0.37 -3.97
C GLY A 11 -10.71 -1.75 -4.44
N VAL A 12 -11.34 -1.76 -5.60
CA VAL A 12 -11.78 -2.97 -6.29
C VAL A 12 -11.10 -3.05 -7.64
N LYS A 13 -10.74 -4.27 -8.04
CA LYS A 13 -10.25 -4.55 -9.40
C LYS A 13 -11.39 -5.15 -10.21
N VAL A 14 -11.80 -4.49 -11.28
CA VAL A 14 -12.85 -4.95 -12.20
C VAL A 14 -12.31 -4.89 -13.63
N GLU A 15 -12.33 -6.01 -14.35
CA GLU A 15 -11.90 -6.10 -15.77
C GLU A 15 -10.52 -5.48 -16.05
N GLY A 16 -9.56 -5.74 -15.15
CA GLY A 16 -8.19 -5.20 -15.27
C GLY A 16 -8.04 -3.73 -14.86
N ARG A 17 -9.12 -3.05 -14.48
CA ARG A 17 -9.09 -1.68 -13.95
C ARG A 17 -9.12 -1.70 -12.43
N LEU A 18 -8.27 -0.88 -11.81
CA LEU A 18 -8.33 -0.60 -10.39
C LEU A 18 -9.18 0.66 -10.16
N SER A 19 -10.24 0.54 -9.36
CA SER A 19 -10.95 1.68 -8.80
C SER A 19 -10.58 1.78 -7.33
N TYR A 20 -10.14 2.95 -6.86
CA TYR A 20 -9.68 3.14 -5.49
C TYR A 20 -10.25 4.45 -4.94
N ASN A 21 -10.78 4.41 -3.71
CA ASN A 21 -11.37 5.56 -3.06
C ASN A 21 -10.51 6.01 -1.88
N LEU A 22 -9.88 7.19 -2.03
CA LEU A 22 -9.22 7.87 -0.91
C LEU A 22 -10.28 8.46 0.03
N ASN A 23 -10.18 8.14 1.31
CA ASN A 23 -11.05 8.79 2.30
C ASN A 23 -10.52 10.18 2.67
N GLU A 24 -11.29 10.93 3.46
CA GLU A 24 -10.90 12.29 3.87
C GLU A 24 -9.62 12.31 4.72
N LEU A 25 -9.42 11.34 5.61
CA LEU A 25 -8.20 11.24 6.43
C LEU A 25 -6.95 11.01 5.56
N ASP A 26 -7.06 10.23 4.49
CA ASP A 26 -5.98 9.98 3.54
C ASP A 26 -5.61 11.30 2.84
N LYS A 27 -6.61 12.04 2.34
CA LYS A 27 -6.42 13.34 1.69
C LYS A 27 -5.78 14.36 2.64
N GLU A 28 -6.23 14.42 3.89
CA GLU A 28 -5.65 15.29 4.93
C GLU A 28 -4.21 14.92 5.23
N SER A 29 -3.92 13.62 5.37
CA SER A 29 -2.57 13.11 5.63
C SER A 29 -1.62 13.45 4.47
N MET A 30 -2.07 13.31 3.22
CA MET A 30 -1.30 13.72 2.05
C MET A 30 -0.99 15.22 2.06
N LYS A 31 -2.00 16.07 2.35
CA LYS A 31 -1.81 17.52 2.46
C LYS A 31 -0.82 17.87 3.58
N ALA A 32 -0.90 17.20 4.72
CA ALA A 32 0.03 17.40 5.84
C ALA A 32 1.46 17.01 5.45
N GLY A 33 1.65 15.85 4.81
CA GLY A 33 2.94 15.40 4.31
C GLY A 33 3.55 16.39 3.32
N LEU A 34 2.76 16.88 2.35
CA LEU A 34 3.22 17.85 1.37
C LEU A 34 3.64 19.18 2.00
N ARG A 35 2.85 19.70 2.96
CA ARG A 35 3.21 20.92 3.71
C ARG A 35 4.52 20.74 4.47
N GLN A 36 4.72 19.59 5.11
CA GLN A 36 5.95 19.32 5.84
C GLN A 36 7.15 19.18 4.90
N ALA A 37 6.99 18.50 3.77
CA ALA A 37 8.01 18.40 2.73
C ALA A 37 8.43 19.79 2.23
N LEU A 38 7.47 20.67 1.96
CA LEU A 38 7.74 22.04 1.53
C LEU A 38 8.52 22.83 2.59
N ARG A 39 8.13 22.73 3.87
CA ARG A 39 8.85 23.37 4.98
C ARG A 39 10.30 22.92 5.06
N ILE A 40 10.55 21.62 4.88
CA ILE A 40 11.91 21.06 4.87
C ILE A 40 12.72 21.62 3.69
N LEU A 41 12.14 21.65 2.49
CA LEU A 41 12.83 22.18 1.30
C LEU A 41 13.17 23.67 1.45
N ILE A 42 12.24 24.49 1.94
CA ILE A 42 12.47 25.92 2.20
C ILE A 42 13.56 26.09 3.27
N ALA A 43 13.49 25.34 4.37
CA ALA A 43 14.50 25.40 5.43
C ALA A 43 15.89 24.95 4.94
N ALA A 44 15.94 24.07 3.94
CA ALA A 44 17.18 23.66 3.27
C ALA A 44 17.70 24.70 2.26
N GLY A 45 17.05 25.85 2.11
CA GLY A 45 17.47 26.95 1.24
C GLY A 45 16.91 26.89 -0.19
N ALA A 46 15.86 26.08 -0.43
CA ALA A 46 15.21 26.07 -1.75
C ALA A 46 14.56 27.42 -2.06
N VAL A 47 14.98 28.04 -3.16
CA VAL A 47 14.39 29.28 -3.71
C VAL A 47 13.21 29.00 -4.64
N GLU A 48 13.09 27.77 -5.14
CA GLU A 48 12.01 27.29 -6.00
C GLU A 48 11.73 25.81 -5.73
N VAL A 49 10.45 25.42 -5.75
CA VAL A 49 10.00 24.02 -5.61
C VAL A 49 9.00 23.71 -6.72
N GLY A 50 9.44 22.91 -7.70
CA GLY A 50 8.60 22.46 -8.81
C GLY A 50 7.79 21.19 -8.49
N THR A 51 6.86 20.87 -9.40
CA THR A 51 6.15 19.59 -9.41
C THR A 51 6.32 18.92 -10.78
N HIS A 52 6.05 17.62 -10.84
CA HIS A 52 5.90 16.81 -12.05
C HIS A 52 4.84 17.29 -13.07
N ARG A 53 4.00 18.28 -12.73
CA ARG A 53 3.01 18.85 -13.66
C ARG A 53 3.43 20.23 -14.12
N MET A 54 3.30 20.49 -15.42
CA MET A 54 3.54 21.81 -16.01
C MET A 54 2.65 22.86 -15.33
N GLY A 55 3.23 23.96 -14.87
CA GLY A 55 2.53 25.06 -14.20
C GLY A 55 2.22 24.86 -12.71
N GLY A 56 2.26 23.62 -12.18
CA GLY A 56 2.09 23.36 -10.74
C GLY A 56 0.88 24.11 -10.12
N PRO A 57 1.03 24.78 -8.96
CA PRO A 57 -0.05 25.58 -8.38
C PRO A 57 -0.55 26.74 -9.26
N GLN A 58 0.24 27.20 -10.23
CA GLN A 58 -0.11 28.28 -11.15
C GLN A 58 -0.97 27.80 -12.32
N SER A 59 -1.11 26.49 -12.55
CA SER A 59 -1.88 25.95 -13.67
C SER A 59 -3.41 26.12 -13.51
N MET A 60 -3.88 26.56 -12.33
CA MET A 60 -5.30 26.62 -11.96
C MET A 60 -6.06 25.28 -12.09
N GLU A 61 -5.38 24.17 -12.39
CA GLU A 61 -5.97 22.84 -12.37
C GLU A 61 -6.27 22.43 -10.92
N GLU A 62 -7.42 21.82 -10.68
CA GLU A 62 -7.81 21.38 -9.33
C GLU A 62 -6.90 20.25 -8.79
N ASN A 63 -6.27 19.48 -9.69
CA ASN A 63 -5.41 18.32 -9.37
C ASN A 63 -3.98 18.47 -9.93
N TRP A 64 -3.27 19.53 -9.54
CA TRP A 64 -1.87 19.75 -9.93
C TRP A 64 -0.85 18.87 -9.18
N VAL A 65 -1.31 18.07 -8.20
CA VAL A 65 -0.52 17.06 -7.47
C VAL A 65 -0.84 15.67 -8.05
N ASN A 66 0.18 14.89 -8.39
CA ASN A 66 -0.02 13.50 -8.84
C ASN A 66 -0.16 12.59 -7.61
N TYR A 67 -1.25 11.82 -7.57
CA TYR A 67 -1.42 10.72 -6.64
C TYR A 67 -1.14 9.42 -7.38
N SER A 68 -0.17 8.67 -6.91
CA SER A 68 0.21 7.38 -7.48
C SER A 68 0.66 6.42 -6.38
N SER A 69 0.56 5.14 -6.66
CA SER A 69 1.11 4.09 -5.80
C SER A 69 1.69 2.98 -6.66
N ALA A 70 2.82 2.45 -6.20
CA ALA A 70 3.41 1.19 -6.65
C ALA A 70 3.41 0.13 -5.52
N HIS A 71 2.67 0.38 -4.44
CA HIS A 71 2.65 -0.44 -3.22
C HIS A 71 1.26 -1.03 -2.95
N GLN A 72 0.70 -1.70 -3.94
CA GLN A 72 -0.59 -2.37 -3.88
C GLN A 72 -0.49 -3.60 -2.98
N MET A 73 -1.46 -3.76 -2.07
CA MET A 73 -1.47 -4.83 -1.09
C MET A 73 -2.89 -5.14 -0.62
N GLY A 74 -3.06 -6.26 0.09
CA GLY A 74 -4.32 -6.61 0.75
C GLY A 74 -5.42 -7.14 -0.17
N SER A 75 -5.11 -7.54 -1.41
CA SER A 75 -6.07 -8.13 -2.36
C SER A 75 -6.42 -9.59 -2.03
N CYS A 76 -5.57 -10.28 -1.27
CA CYS A 76 -5.79 -11.64 -0.76
C CYS A 76 -5.41 -11.65 0.74
N ARG A 77 -5.94 -10.68 1.49
CA ARG A 77 -5.50 -10.40 2.87
C ARG A 77 -5.62 -11.62 3.78
N MET A 78 -4.67 -11.76 4.71
CA MET A 78 -4.85 -12.64 5.87
C MET A 78 -6.03 -12.14 6.71
N GLY A 79 -6.85 -13.08 7.17
CA GLY A 79 -7.97 -12.84 8.10
C GLY A 79 -8.08 -13.97 9.12
N ASN A 80 -8.85 -13.75 10.20
CA ASN A 80 -9.08 -14.79 11.21
C ASN A 80 -10.17 -15.79 10.78
N SER A 81 -10.87 -15.52 9.68
CA SER A 81 -11.90 -16.36 9.08
C SER A 81 -12.02 -16.08 7.58
N GLU A 82 -12.78 -16.92 6.87
CA GLU A 82 -13.07 -16.77 5.44
C GLU A 82 -13.82 -15.47 5.09
N GLU A 83 -14.58 -14.91 6.04
CA GLU A 83 -15.28 -13.64 5.87
C GLU A 83 -14.35 -12.43 6.08
N GLU A 84 -13.29 -12.58 6.86
CA GLU A 84 -12.34 -11.50 7.19
C GLU A 84 -11.14 -11.44 6.24
N GLY A 85 -10.84 -12.52 5.52
CA GLY A 85 -9.70 -12.60 4.59
C GLY A 85 -9.78 -13.77 3.62
N ALA A 86 -8.93 -13.74 2.60
CA ALA A 86 -8.87 -14.81 1.58
C ALA A 86 -7.97 -15.97 2.02
N VAL A 87 -7.05 -15.70 2.95
CA VAL A 87 -6.12 -16.69 3.51
C VAL A 87 -6.08 -16.59 5.03
N ASP A 88 -5.67 -17.66 5.69
CA ASP A 88 -5.43 -17.71 7.13
C ASP A 88 -4.08 -17.08 7.53
N GLU A 89 -3.69 -17.14 8.80
CA GLU A 89 -2.40 -16.63 9.29
C GLU A 89 -1.17 -17.44 8.82
N ASN A 90 -1.40 -18.58 8.16
CA ASN A 90 -0.38 -19.42 7.54
C ASN A 90 -0.25 -19.13 6.04
N GLY A 91 -1.07 -18.22 5.51
CA GLY A 91 -1.14 -17.87 4.11
C GLY A 91 -1.85 -18.92 3.26
N GLU A 92 -2.52 -19.90 3.88
CA GLU A 92 -3.31 -20.92 3.21
C GLU A 92 -4.71 -20.39 2.87
N SER A 93 -5.19 -20.71 1.67
CA SER A 93 -6.53 -20.33 1.23
C SER A 93 -7.61 -20.99 2.08
N TRP A 94 -8.61 -20.22 2.51
CA TRP A 94 -9.81 -20.77 3.15
C TRP A 94 -10.62 -21.64 2.17
N GLU A 95 -10.56 -21.37 0.87
CA GLU A 95 -11.34 -22.06 -0.16
C GLU A 95 -10.69 -23.36 -0.66
N ALA A 96 -9.37 -23.54 -0.45
CA ALA A 96 -8.63 -24.66 -1.04
C ALA A 96 -7.44 -25.09 -0.18
N GLN A 97 -7.47 -26.34 0.28
CA GLN A 97 -6.38 -26.97 1.01
C GLN A 97 -5.12 -27.11 0.14
N GLY A 98 -3.96 -26.78 0.70
CA GLY A 98 -2.66 -26.87 0.05
C GLY A 98 -2.35 -25.72 -0.92
N LEU A 99 -3.23 -24.71 -1.02
CA LEU A 99 -3.02 -23.51 -1.83
C LEU A 99 -2.57 -22.34 -0.94
N PHE A 100 -1.39 -21.78 -1.21
CA PHE A 100 -0.81 -20.71 -0.40
C PHE A 100 -0.52 -19.44 -1.20
N VAL A 101 -0.60 -18.29 -0.52
CA VAL A 101 -0.22 -16.96 -1.05
C VAL A 101 0.88 -16.37 -0.16
N CYS A 102 1.95 -15.81 -0.76
CA CYS A 102 3.14 -15.38 -0.04
C CYS A 102 3.73 -14.06 -0.56
N ASP A 103 2.90 -13.12 -0.99
CA ASP A 103 3.33 -11.81 -1.52
C ASP A 103 2.66 -10.64 -0.79
N ALA A 104 2.71 -9.43 -1.35
CA ALA A 104 2.10 -8.24 -0.75
C ALA A 104 0.58 -8.35 -0.55
N SER A 105 -0.10 -9.20 -1.32
CA SER A 105 -1.56 -9.34 -1.27
C SER A 105 -2.07 -9.84 0.07
N VAL A 106 -1.24 -10.55 0.85
CA VAL A 106 -1.62 -11.11 2.16
C VAL A 106 -1.58 -10.09 3.29
N LEU A 107 -0.96 -8.93 3.08
CA LEU A 107 -0.86 -7.89 4.10
C LEU A 107 -2.26 -7.35 4.45
N PRO A 108 -2.67 -7.33 5.74
CA PRO A 108 -4.02 -6.91 6.12
C PRO A 108 -4.38 -5.46 5.77
N SER A 109 -3.38 -4.58 5.66
CA SER A 109 -3.54 -3.17 5.32
C SER A 109 -2.24 -2.55 4.84
N ALA A 110 -2.33 -1.34 4.29
CA ALA A 110 -1.20 -0.48 3.96
C ALA A 110 -0.17 -0.39 5.11
N VAL A 111 1.12 -0.54 4.79
CA VAL A 111 2.21 -0.44 5.79
C VAL A 111 2.70 1.01 6.00
N GLY A 112 2.41 1.93 5.07
CA GLY A 112 2.77 3.35 5.18
C GLY A 112 4.23 3.71 4.89
N VAL A 113 5.02 2.73 4.44
CA VAL A 113 6.44 2.87 4.06
C VAL A 113 6.72 2.01 2.82
N ASN A 114 7.95 2.00 2.31
CA ASN A 114 8.34 1.04 1.27
C ASN A 114 8.15 -0.41 1.79
N PRO A 115 7.28 -1.22 1.17
CA PRO A 115 6.90 -2.52 1.70
C PRO A 115 7.90 -3.63 1.37
N MET A 116 8.96 -3.38 0.61
CA MET A 116 9.88 -4.42 0.11
C MET A 116 10.34 -5.39 1.21
N ILE A 117 10.90 -4.87 2.30
CA ILE A 117 11.39 -5.69 3.40
C ILE A 117 10.22 -6.38 4.13
N THR A 118 9.10 -5.70 4.34
CA THR A 118 7.91 -6.31 4.96
C THR A 118 7.37 -7.47 4.13
N ILE A 119 7.31 -7.34 2.81
CA ILE A 119 6.89 -8.41 1.89
C ILE A 119 7.87 -9.57 1.96
N GLN A 120 9.17 -9.30 1.88
CA GLN A 120 10.20 -10.34 1.94
C GLN A 120 10.16 -11.10 3.28
N SER A 121 10.03 -10.38 4.40
CA SER A 121 9.91 -11.00 5.73
C SER A 121 8.62 -11.82 5.87
N THR A 122 7.51 -11.31 5.35
CA THR A 122 6.22 -12.04 5.36
C THR A 122 6.33 -13.32 4.55
N ALA A 123 6.82 -13.24 3.31
CA ALA A 123 7.05 -14.39 2.45
C ALA A 123 7.98 -15.43 3.10
N TYR A 124 9.06 -14.97 3.75
CA TYR A 124 9.97 -15.85 4.48
C TYR A 124 9.26 -16.57 5.63
N CYS A 125 8.53 -15.85 6.48
CA CYS A 125 7.80 -16.46 7.60
C CYS A 125 6.75 -17.49 7.12
N LEU A 126 6.00 -17.17 6.07
CA LEU A 126 5.03 -18.10 5.48
C LEU A 126 5.73 -19.34 4.88
N SER A 127 6.84 -19.15 4.15
CA SER A 127 7.61 -20.28 3.60
C SER A 127 8.12 -21.24 4.68
N LYS A 128 8.49 -20.71 5.87
CA LYS A 128 8.92 -21.51 7.02
C LYS A 128 7.77 -22.36 7.57
N LYS A 129 6.57 -21.77 7.71
CA LYS A 129 5.37 -22.49 8.13
C LYS A 129 4.98 -23.57 7.13
N ILE A 130 4.98 -23.28 5.83
CA ILE A 130 4.71 -24.25 4.76
C ILE A 130 5.68 -25.43 4.86
N ALA A 131 6.97 -25.17 5.04
CA ALA A 131 7.98 -26.22 5.20
C ALA A 131 7.75 -27.08 6.46
N GLU A 132 7.17 -26.54 7.52
CA GLU A 132 6.79 -27.30 8.71
C GLU A 132 5.53 -28.13 8.50
N ILE A 133 4.53 -27.59 7.81
CA ILE A 133 3.28 -28.30 7.44
C ILE A 133 3.61 -29.52 6.57
N LEU A 134 4.43 -29.34 5.54
CA LEU A 134 4.83 -30.41 4.62
C LEU A 134 5.63 -31.54 5.28
N LYS A 135 6.28 -31.28 6.42
CA LYS A 135 6.99 -32.33 7.19
C LYS A 135 6.06 -33.18 8.05
N ARG A 136 4.83 -32.72 8.28
CA ARG A 136 3.83 -33.39 9.13
C ARG A 136 2.86 -34.24 8.31
N GLN A 137 2.93 -34.15 6.98
CA GLN A 137 2.22 -35.00 6.02
C GLN A 137 3.06 -36.24 5.72
#